data_AF-A0A1V0PXK2-F1
#
_entry.id   AF-A0A1V0PXK2-F1
#
_cell.length_a   1.000
_cell.length_b   1.000
_cell.length_c   1.000
_cell.angle_alpha   90.00
_cell.angle_beta   90.00
_cell.angle_gamma   90.00
#
_symmetry.space_group_name_H-M   'P 1'
#
loop_
_entity.id
_entity.type
_entity.pdbx_description
1 polymer ?
#
loop_
_entity_poly.entity_id
_entity_poly.type
_entity_poly.pdbx_seq_one_letter_code
_entity_poly.pdbx_strand_id
1 'polypeptide(L)'
;MADLIAKTAIDRRLAEILTPVIEGMGFELVRVRLMGGKTKTLQVMAERPEGGIEVDDCAEISIAISAVMDVEDPIEDAYTLEVSSPGIDRPLTRLKDFETWDGYEAKLETAELIDGRRRFKGVLAGVEGNEVLIEIDGPEGEPITIGLDYEWLSDAKLVLTDELIRDMLRARKDAGVVDESAFDEIETDQASVPQEE
;
A
#
# COMPACT_ATOMS: atom_id res chain seq x y z
N MET A 1 17.00 9.42 -8.06
CA MET A 1 15.55 9.40 -8.30
C MET A 1 14.93 8.57 -7.20
N ALA A 2 13.95 9.13 -6.48
CA ALA A 2 13.24 8.39 -5.45
C ALA A 2 12.20 7.50 -6.14
N ASP A 3 12.36 6.19 -5.98
CA ASP A 3 11.40 5.20 -6.46
C ASP A 3 10.55 4.80 -5.24
N LEU A 4 9.28 5.17 -5.28
CA LEU A 4 8.34 4.90 -4.19
C LEU A 4 7.92 3.42 -4.15
N ILE A 5 7.95 2.71 -5.27
CA ILE A 5 7.74 1.26 -5.32
C ILE A 5 8.92 0.56 -4.65
N ALA A 6 10.15 1.04 -4.87
CA ALA A 6 11.40 0.43 -4.41
C ALA A 6 12.45 1.44 -3.88
N LYS A 7 12.60 1.54 -2.55
CA LYS A 7 13.43 2.59 -1.93
C LYS A 7 14.93 2.34 -2.03
N THR A 8 15.38 1.14 -1.68
CA THR A 8 16.81 0.81 -1.62
C THR A 8 17.31 0.23 -2.95
N ALA A 9 18.63 0.15 -3.12
CA ALA A 9 19.21 -0.47 -4.32
C ALA A 9 18.80 -1.94 -4.48
N ILE A 10 18.70 -2.68 -3.37
CA ILE A 10 18.23 -4.07 -3.40
C ILE A 10 16.73 -4.14 -3.72
N ASP A 11 15.91 -3.24 -3.17
CA ASP A 11 14.47 -3.20 -3.51
C ASP A 11 14.26 -2.96 -5.00
N ARG A 12 15.08 -2.09 -5.63
CA ARG A 12 14.96 -1.79 -7.07
C ARG A 12 15.33 -2.98 -7.92
N ARG A 13 16.42 -3.66 -7.60
CA ARG A 13 16.80 -4.91 -8.25
C ARG A 13 15.69 -5.96 -8.12
N LEU A 14 15.08 -6.07 -6.94
CA LEU A 14 13.94 -6.97 -6.74
C LEU A 14 12.73 -6.53 -7.56
N ALA A 15 12.38 -5.25 -7.57
CA ALA A 15 11.27 -4.74 -8.38
C ALA A 15 11.48 -5.00 -9.89
N GLU A 16 12.70 -4.83 -10.42
CA GLU A 16 13.03 -5.15 -11.82
C GLU A 16 12.78 -6.63 -12.16
N ILE A 17 13.04 -7.54 -11.23
CA ILE A 17 12.81 -8.98 -11.40
C ILE A 17 11.32 -9.32 -11.26
N LEU A 18 10.64 -8.74 -10.27
CA LEU A 18 9.29 -9.14 -9.86
C LEU A 18 8.19 -8.48 -10.69
N THR A 19 8.38 -7.24 -11.14
CA THR A 19 7.39 -6.49 -11.93
C THR A 19 6.88 -7.27 -13.15
N PRO A 20 7.74 -7.78 -14.07
CA PRO A 20 7.25 -8.49 -15.27
C PRO A 20 6.48 -9.77 -14.94
N VAL A 21 6.77 -10.41 -13.81
CA VAL A 21 6.06 -11.62 -13.34
C VAL A 21 4.66 -11.24 -12.90
N ILE A 22 4.55 -10.22 -12.05
CA ILE A 22 3.29 -9.71 -11.48
C ILE A 22 2.40 -9.16 -12.60
N GLU A 23 2.96 -8.36 -13.52
CA GLU A 23 2.24 -7.81 -14.67
C GLU A 23 1.81 -8.90 -15.66
N GLY A 24 2.64 -9.93 -15.87
CA GLY A 24 2.30 -11.08 -16.70
C GLY A 24 1.10 -11.87 -16.18
N MET A 25 0.80 -11.78 -14.89
CA MET A 25 -0.36 -12.38 -14.24
C MET A 25 -1.59 -11.46 -14.22
N GLY A 26 -1.48 -10.23 -14.74
CA GLY A 26 -2.57 -9.25 -14.76
C GLY A 26 -2.73 -8.45 -13.47
N PHE A 27 -1.71 -8.45 -12.61
CA PHE A 27 -1.64 -7.61 -11.42
C PHE A 27 -0.64 -6.48 -11.63
N GLU A 28 -0.60 -5.55 -10.69
CA GLU A 28 0.38 -4.49 -10.68
C GLU A 28 1.14 -4.48 -9.36
N LEU A 29 2.44 -4.22 -9.46
CA LEU A 29 3.29 -4.08 -8.29
C LEU A 29 3.06 -2.71 -7.64
N VAL A 30 2.66 -2.71 -6.38
CA VAL A 30 2.49 -1.51 -5.56
C VAL A 30 3.76 -1.21 -4.79
N ARG A 31 4.34 -2.20 -4.10
CA ARG A 31 5.51 -1.96 -3.25
C ARG A 31 6.37 -3.19 -3.10
N VAL A 32 7.69 -2.99 -3.11
CA VAL A 32 8.69 -4.01 -2.71
C VAL A 32 9.56 -3.47 -1.59
N ARG A 33 9.70 -4.22 -0.50
CA ARG A 33 10.61 -3.89 0.61
C ARG A 33 11.31 -5.13 1.11
N LEU A 34 12.63 -5.11 1.15
CA LEU A 34 13.42 -6.03 1.95
C LEU A 34 13.70 -5.42 3.33
N MET A 35 13.02 -5.94 4.35
CA MET A 35 13.12 -5.43 5.72
C MET A 35 14.06 -6.29 6.56
N GLY A 36 14.82 -5.63 7.44
CA GLY A 36 15.75 -6.28 8.37
C GLY A 36 15.05 -6.83 9.62
N GLY A 37 15.65 -7.85 10.22
CA GLY A 37 15.16 -8.56 11.40
C GLY A 37 16.11 -9.71 11.78
N LYS A 38 15.69 -10.62 12.68
CA LYS A 38 16.45 -11.88 12.90
C LYS A 38 16.50 -12.74 11.63
N THR A 39 15.39 -12.75 10.90
CA THR A 39 15.25 -13.26 9.53
C THR A 39 14.77 -12.08 8.68
N LYS A 40 15.28 -11.93 7.46
CA LYS A 40 14.84 -10.86 6.57
C LYS A 40 13.40 -11.13 6.11
N THR A 41 12.64 -10.08 5.81
CA THR A 41 11.31 -10.21 5.21
C THR A 41 11.29 -9.49 3.87
N LEU A 42 11.03 -10.22 2.79
CA LEU A 42 10.72 -9.66 1.48
C LEU A 42 9.21 -9.45 1.40
N GLN A 43 8.78 -8.21 1.53
CA GLN A 43 7.38 -7.84 1.38
C GLN A 43 7.11 -7.35 -0.04
N VAL A 44 6.10 -7.94 -0.66
CA VAL A 44 5.58 -7.59 -1.97
C VAL A 44 4.11 -7.24 -1.83
N MET A 45 3.76 -6.01 -2.16
CA MET A 45 2.36 -5.59 -2.27
C MET A 45 1.97 -5.50 -3.73
N ALA A 46 0.88 -6.16 -4.09
CA ALA A 46 0.32 -6.15 -5.42
C ALA A 46 -1.19 -5.94 -5.38
N GLU A 47 -1.77 -5.55 -6.50
CA GLU A 47 -3.21 -5.46 -6.66
C GLU A 47 -3.63 -5.61 -8.12
N ARG A 48 -4.93 -5.71 -8.38
CA ARG A 48 -5.47 -5.58 -9.74
C ARG A 48 -5.45 -4.12 -10.19
N PRO A 49 -5.45 -3.83 -11.50
CA PRO A 49 -5.58 -2.47 -12.02
C PRO A 49 -6.80 -1.70 -11.48
N GLU A 50 -7.89 -2.42 -11.22
CA GLU A 50 -9.14 -1.90 -10.63
C GLU A 50 -9.09 -1.80 -9.10
N GLY A 51 -8.02 -2.28 -8.47
CA GLY A 51 -7.79 -2.28 -7.03
C GLY A 51 -8.15 -3.60 -6.35
N GLY A 52 -7.45 -3.87 -5.24
CA GLY A 52 -7.66 -5.06 -4.41
C GLY A 52 -7.18 -6.37 -5.05
N ILE A 53 -7.01 -7.39 -4.20
CA ILE A 53 -6.80 -8.80 -4.56
C ILE A 53 -7.33 -9.67 -3.42
N GLU A 54 -7.72 -10.90 -3.76
CA GLU A 54 -8.14 -11.90 -2.78
C GLU A 54 -6.95 -12.70 -2.22
N VAL A 55 -7.20 -13.53 -1.21
CA VAL A 55 -6.16 -14.37 -0.58
C VAL A 55 -5.58 -15.37 -1.58
N ASP A 56 -6.41 -15.94 -2.45
CA ASP A 56 -5.97 -16.89 -3.49
C ASP A 56 -5.06 -16.21 -4.52
N ASP A 57 -5.36 -14.98 -4.91
CA ASP A 57 -4.50 -14.17 -5.78
C ASP A 57 -3.11 -13.96 -5.14
N CYS A 58 -3.07 -13.66 -3.84
CA CYS A 58 -1.81 -13.53 -3.10
C CYS A 58 -1.01 -14.84 -3.11
N ALA A 59 -1.70 -15.98 -3.00
CA ALA A 59 -1.07 -17.30 -3.05
C ALA A 59 -0.48 -17.61 -4.44
N GLU A 60 -1.22 -17.31 -5.52
CA GLU A 60 -0.73 -17.46 -6.89
C GLU A 60 0.51 -16.60 -7.15
N ILE A 61 0.46 -15.31 -6.76
CA ILE A 61 1.59 -14.39 -6.89
C ILE A 61 2.80 -14.90 -6.10
N SER A 62 2.57 -15.38 -4.87
CA SER A 62 3.64 -15.92 -4.01
C SER A 62 4.35 -17.11 -4.66
N ILE A 63 3.60 -18.05 -5.25
CA ILE A 63 4.18 -19.21 -5.96
C ILE A 63 5.01 -18.75 -7.17
N ALA A 64 4.47 -17.84 -7.98
CA ALA A 64 5.16 -17.35 -9.18
C ALA A 64 6.46 -16.59 -8.84
N ILE A 65 6.39 -15.72 -7.83
CA ILE A 65 7.56 -14.97 -7.34
C ILE A 65 8.60 -15.92 -6.75
N SER A 66 8.19 -16.89 -5.93
CA SER A 66 9.12 -17.86 -5.34
C SER A 66 9.93 -18.59 -6.41
N ALA A 67 9.27 -19.04 -7.49
CA ALA A 67 9.94 -19.77 -8.57
C ALA A 67 11.00 -18.90 -9.29
N VAL A 68 10.72 -17.61 -9.48
CA VAL A 68 11.67 -16.68 -10.12
C VAL A 68 12.82 -16.33 -9.17
N MET A 69 12.52 -16.14 -7.89
CA MET A 69 13.51 -15.87 -6.86
C MET A 69 14.47 -17.05 -6.64
N ASP A 70 14.02 -18.29 -6.82
CA ASP A 70 14.88 -19.48 -6.77
C ASP A 70 15.89 -19.54 -7.94
N VAL A 71 15.55 -18.92 -9.09
CA VAL A 71 16.40 -18.90 -10.28
C VAL A 71 17.36 -17.71 -10.27
N GLU A 72 16.85 -16.51 -9.97
CA GLU A 72 17.65 -15.27 -9.98
C GLU A 72 18.48 -15.09 -8.70
N ASP A 73 18.06 -15.72 -7.60
CA ASP A 73 18.66 -15.71 -6.26
C ASP A 73 19.34 -14.39 -5.85
N PRO A 74 18.62 -13.26 -5.85
CA PRO A 74 19.23 -11.95 -5.62
C PRO A 74 19.52 -11.65 -4.14
N ILE A 75 19.09 -12.50 -3.20
CA ILE A 75 19.22 -12.29 -1.74
C ILE A 75 20.00 -13.46 -1.14
N GLU A 76 21.24 -13.21 -0.71
CA GLU A 76 22.13 -14.26 -0.18
C GLU A 76 21.70 -14.84 1.19
N ASP A 77 20.94 -14.08 1.98
CA ASP A 77 20.51 -14.49 3.32
C ASP A 77 19.10 -15.09 3.30
N ALA A 78 18.82 -15.99 4.25
CA ALA A 78 17.48 -16.51 4.46
C ALA A 78 16.46 -15.39 4.72
N TYR A 79 15.31 -15.49 4.06
CA TYR A 79 14.22 -14.54 4.19
C TYR A 79 12.84 -15.22 4.21
N THR A 80 11.85 -14.49 4.70
CA THR A 80 10.42 -14.83 4.58
C THR A 80 9.81 -14.00 3.47
N LEU A 81 9.09 -14.63 2.53
CA LEU A 81 8.30 -13.95 1.50
C LEU A 81 6.91 -13.63 2.06
N GLU A 82 6.52 -12.36 1.99
CA GLU A 82 5.17 -11.89 2.32
C GLU A 82 4.55 -11.24 1.08
N VAL A 83 3.42 -11.79 0.63
CA VAL A 83 2.62 -11.22 -0.46
C VAL A 83 1.28 -10.77 0.08
N SER A 84 0.91 -9.52 -0.18
CA SER A 84 -0.36 -8.97 0.28
C SER A 84 -0.94 -7.93 -0.69
N SER A 85 -2.20 -7.55 -0.48
CA SER A 85 -2.72 -6.28 -0.97
C SER A 85 -2.17 -5.11 -0.14
N PRO A 86 -2.24 -3.85 -0.64
CA PRO A 86 -1.83 -2.68 0.14
C PRO A 86 -2.75 -2.34 1.32
N GLY A 87 -3.99 -2.84 1.34
CA GLY A 87 -4.95 -2.62 2.43
C GLY A 87 -5.36 -1.15 2.62
N ILE A 88 -5.80 -0.81 3.84
CA ILE A 88 -6.33 0.52 4.19
C ILE A 88 -5.26 1.55 4.58
N ASP A 89 -4.13 1.12 5.18
CA ASP A 89 -2.94 1.98 5.39
C ASP A 89 -2.11 1.99 4.10
N ARG A 90 -2.79 2.34 3.00
CA ARG A 90 -2.31 2.16 1.63
C ARG A 90 -1.10 3.05 1.34
N PRO A 91 0.05 2.50 0.91
CA PRO A 91 1.13 3.30 0.34
C PRO A 91 0.71 3.84 -1.04
N LEU A 92 1.04 5.10 -1.31
CA LEU A 92 0.86 5.73 -2.62
C LEU A 92 2.21 5.74 -3.31
N THR A 93 2.35 4.97 -4.37
CA THR A 93 3.66 4.61 -4.93
C THR A 93 3.81 4.89 -6.41
N ARG A 94 2.69 5.09 -7.10
CA ARG A 94 2.59 5.35 -8.54
C ARG A 94 1.78 6.62 -8.72
N LEU A 95 2.05 7.40 -9.77
CA LEU A 95 1.30 8.62 -10.07
C LEU A 95 -0.23 8.39 -10.07
N LYS A 96 -0.69 7.30 -10.69
CA LYS A 96 -2.11 6.92 -10.72
C LYS A 96 -2.73 6.64 -9.35
N ASP A 97 -1.92 6.28 -8.34
CA ASP A 97 -2.42 6.11 -6.97
C ASP A 97 -2.92 7.48 -6.45
N PHE A 98 -2.20 8.55 -6.73
CA PHE A 98 -2.60 9.89 -6.29
C PHE A 98 -3.86 10.39 -7.00
N GLU A 99 -4.06 10.02 -8.26
CA GLU A 99 -5.31 10.32 -9.00
C GLU A 99 -6.49 9.49 -8.49
N THR A 100 -6.27 8.21 -8.21
CA THR A 100 -7.33 7.29 -7.78
C THR A 100 -7.85 7.64 -6.38
N TRP A 101 -6.98 8.15 -5.52
CA TRP A 101 -7.29 8.50 -4.14
C TRP A 101 -7.46 10.01 -3.92
N ASP A 102 -7.74 10.76 -5.00
CA ASP A 102 -8.12 12.16 -4.92
C ASP A 102 -9.28 12.37 -3.93
N GLY A 103 -9.23 13.46 -3.16
CA GLY A 103 -10.19 13.77 -2.11
C GLY A 103 -9.97 13.05 -0.77
N TYR A 104 -9.01 12.11 -0.66
CA TYR A 104 -8.66 11.48 0.62
C TYR A 104 -7.47 12.14 1.31
N GLU A 105 -7.48 12.11 2.64
CA GLU A 105 -6.36 12.60 3.44
C GLU A 105 -5.13 11.70 3.28
N ALA A 106 -3.99 12.30 2.95
CA ALA A 106 -2.73 11.63 2.75
C ALA A 106 -1.59 12.32 3.52
N LYS A 107 -0.52 11.57 3.73
CA LYS A 107 0.74 12.06 4.25
C LYS A 107 1.82 11.84 3.19
N LEU A 108 2.46 12.92 2.76
CA LEU A 108 3.57 12.93 1.82
C LEU A 108 4.85 13.34 2.55
N GLU A 109 5.96 12.67 2.25
CA GLU A 109 7.29 13.02 2.77
C GLU A 109 8.26 13.21 1.61
N THR A 110 8.93 14.36 1.56
CA THR A 110 9.94 14.67 0.54
C THR A 110 11.35 14.28 1.00
N ALA A 111 12.19 13.92 0.02
CA ALA A 111 13.59 13.61 0.26
C ALA A 111 14.35 14.82 0.84
N GLU A 112 14.11 15.99 0.25
CA GLU A 112 14.72 17.27 0.62
C GLU A 112 13.71 18.20 1.32
N LEU A 113 14.21 19.24 1.99
CA LEU A 113 13.38 20.31 2.57
C LEU A 113 12.76 21.16 1.46
N ILE A 114 11.44 21.29 1.46
CA ILE A 114 10.70 22.24 0.64
C ILE A 114 10.07 23.25 1.59
N ASP A 115 10.44 24.53 1.45
CA ASP A 115 10.00 25.61 2.34
C ASP A 115 10.16 25.31 3.84
N GLY A 116 11.30 24.70 4.20
CA GLY A 116 11.65 24.41 5.60
C GLY A 116 10.92 23.22 6.22
N ARG A 117 10.12 22.48 5.45
CA ARG A 117 9.45 21.25 5.90
C ARG A 117 9.70 20.09 4.93
N ARG A 118 9.56 18.87 5.44
CA ARG A 118 9.68 17.62 4.65
C ARG A 118 8.40 16.81 4.64
N ARG A 119 7.44 17.14 5.50
CA ARG A 119 6.22 16.37 5.70
C ARG A 119 5.03 17.26 5.41
N PHE A 120 4.14 16.74 4.60
CA PHE A 120 2.92 17.38 4.16
C PHE A 120 1.79 16.42 4.51
N LYS A 121 0.78 16.94 5.18
CA LYS A 121 -0.40 16.19 5.56
C LYS A 121 -1.59 17.04 5.17
N GLY A 122 -2.53 16.46 4.44
CA GLY A 122 -3.61 17.18 3.81
C GLY A 122 -4.42 16.29 2.87
N VAL A 123 -5.37 16.89 2.16
CA VAL A 123 -6.25 16.18 1.24
C VAL A 123 -5.62 16.15 -0.15
N LEU A 124 -5.56 14.98 -0.79
CA LEU A 124 -5.12 14.89 -2.18
C LEU A 124 -6.07 15.68 -3.08
N ALA A 125 -5.50 16.42 -4.03
CA ALA A 125 -6.23 17.26 -4.98
C ALA A 125 -5.89 16.89 -6.44
N GLY A 126 -5.57 15.61 -6.67
CA GLY A 126 -5.21 15.05 -7.96
C GLY A 126 -3.73 15.22 -8.35
N VAL A 127 -3.48 15.11 -9.66
CA VAL A 127 -2.14 15.19 -10.26
C VAL A 127 -2.19 16.13 -11.48
N GLU A 128 -1.21 17.00 -11.60
CA GLU A 128 -1.00 17.84 -12.78
C GLU A 128 0.37 17.54 -13.41
N GLY A 129 0.37 16.80 -14.51
CA GLY A 129 1.60 16.37 -15.17
C GLY A 129 2.42 15.42 -14.29
N ASN A 130 3.50 15.93 -13.68
CA ASN A 130 4.34 15.17 -12.76
C ASN A 130 4.22 15.68 -11.30
N GLU A 131 3.33 16.63 -11.04
CA GLU A 131 3.12 17.20 -9.71
C GLU A 131 1.92 16.54 -9.03
N VAL A 132 2.14 16.05 -7.81
CA VAL A 132 1.07 15.61 -6.91
C VAL A 132 0.54 16.83 -6.17
N LEU A 133 -0.77 17.07 -6.28
CA LEU A 133 -1.43 18.19 -5.62
C LEU A 133 -1.93 17.76 -4.25
N ILE A 134 -1.67 18.58 -3.23
CA ILE A 134 -2.18 18.36 -1.87
C ILE A 134 -2.67 19.67 -1.27
N GLU A 135 -3.91 19.67 -0.78
CA GLU A 135 -4.52 20.74 -0.01
C GLU A 135 -4.13 20.62 1.46
N ILE A 136 -3.53 21.67 2.01
CA ILE A 136 -3.00 21.72 3.37
C ILE A 136 -3.47 22.99 4.08
N ASP A 137 -3.44 22.99 5.41
CA ASP A 137 -3.69 24.21 6.19
C ASP A 137 -2.58 25.25 5.93
N GLY A 138 -2.98 26.42 5.43
CA GLY A 138 -2.10 27.57 5.23
C GLY A 138 -1.73 28.26 6.56
N PRO A 139 -0.78 29.21 6.52
CA PRO A 139 -0.29 29.91 7.72
C PRO A 139 -1.37 30.67 8.51
N GLU A 140 -2.44 31.08 7.84
CA GLU A 140 -3.56 31.84 8.40
C GLU A 140 -4.81 30.96 8.63
N GLY A 141 -4.69 29.64 8.45
CA GLY A 141 -5.80 28.67 8.60
C GLY A 141 -6.71 28.56 7.37
N GLU A 142 -6.37 29.24 6.27
CA GLU A 142 -7.03 29.05 4.97
C GLU A 142 -6.38 27.87 4.23
N PRO A 143 -7.17 26.96 3.63
CA PRO A 143 -6.61 25.86 2.86
C PRO A 143 -5.89 26.38 1.62
N ILE A 144 -4.69 25.84 1.37
CA ILE A 144 -3.92 26.11 0.16
C ILE A 144 -3.56 24.81 -0.53
N THR A 145 -3.68 24.78 -1.85
CA THR A 145 -3.19 23.66 -2.67
C THR A 145 -1.75 23.94 -3.08
N ILE A 146 -0.87 22.96 -2.86
CA ILE A 146 0.51 22.99 -3.34
C ILE A 146 0.77 21.82 -4.29
N GLY A 147 1.64 22.04 -5.27
CA GLY A 147 2.20 20.98 -6.11
C GLY A 147 3.53 20.50 -5.55
N LEU A 148 3.69 19.18 -5.45
CA LEU A 148 4.96 18.55 -5.14
C LEU A 148 5.34 17.67 -6.32
N ASP A 149 6.51 17.91 -6.91
CA ASP A 149 7.02 17.03 -7.95
C ASP A 149 7.13 15.59 -7.41
N TYR A 150 6.58 14.64 -8.15
CA TYR A 150 6.55 13.24 -7.79
C TYR A 150 7.95 12.68 -7.50
N GLU A 151 8.98 13.15 -8.22
CA GLU A 151 10.36 12.73 -8.02
C GLU A 151 10.96 13.21 -6.69
N TRP A 152 10.36 14.22 -6.06
CA TRP A 152 10.78 14.71 -4.73
C TRP A 152 10.26 13.83 -3.60
N LEU A 153 9.21 13.03 -3.86
CA LEU A 153 8.58 12.20 -2.85
C LEU A 153 9.47 11.03 -2.46
N SER A 154 9.64 10.85 -1.15
CA SER A 154 10.39 9.76 -0.52
C SER A 154 9.49 8.77 0.21
N ASP A 155 8.28 9.18 0.57
CA ASP A 155 7.23 8.35 1.14
C ASP A 155 5.87 9.00 0.88
N ALA A 156 4.85 8.20 0.65
CA ALA A 156 3.48 8.69 0.56
C ALA A 156 2.52 7.57 0.97
N LYS A 157 1.48 7.91 1.73
CA LYS A 157 0.43 6.98 2.14
C LYS A 157 -0.84 7.69 2.51
N LEU A 158 -1.96 6.97 2.46
CA LEU A 158 -3.23 7.45 3.00
C LEU A 158 -3.17 7.56 4.53
N VAL A 159 -3.93 8.51 5.06
CA VAL A 159 -4.19 8.62 6.48
C VAL A 159 -5.45 7.83 6.79
N LEU A 160 -5.37 6.98 7.81
CA LEU A 160 -6.49 6.16 8.26
C LEU A 160 -7.53 7.04 9.00
N THR A 161 -8.43 7.67 8.25
CA THR A 161 -9.55 8.47 8.77
C THR A 161 -10.81 7.63 8.91
N ASP A 162 -11.75 8.08 9.76
CA ASP A 162 -13.06 7.42 9.91
C ASP A 162 -13.87 7.41 8.61
N GLU A 163 -13.69 8.45 7.79
CA GLU A 163 -14.29 8.56 6.46
C GLU A 163 -13.71 7.49 5.51
N LEU A 164 -12.39 7.37 5.44
CA LEU A 164 -11.71 6.35 4.64
C LEU A 164 -12.14 4.94 5.07
N ILE A 165 -12.17 4.66 6.39
CA ILE A 165 -12.63 3.37 6.91
C ILE A 165 -14.06 3.08 6.47
N ARG A 166 -14.95 4.05 6.60
CA ARG A 166 -16.36 3.89 6.24
C ARG A 166 -16.54 3.58 4.76
N ASP A 167 -15.84 4.31 3.90
CA ASP A 167 -15.95 4.15 2.45
C ASP A 167 -15.37 2.82 1.98
N MET A 168 -14.22 2.42 2.53
CA MET A 168 -13.61 1.11 2.24
C MET A 168 -14.50 -0.06 2.65
N LEU A 169 -15.13 0.03 3.83
CA LEU A 169 -16.06 -1.00 4.30
C LEU A 169 -17.33 -1.06 3.43
N ARG A 170 -17.83 0.09 2.95
CA ARG A 170 -18.95 0.14 2.01
C ARG A 170 -18.59 -0.46 0.65
N ALA A 171 -17.47 -0.04 0.08
CA ALA A 171 -17.00 -0.55 -1.21
C ALA A 171 -16.81 -2.07 -1.19
N ARG A 172 -16.24 -2.62 -0.11
CA ARG A 172 -16.08 -4.08 0.05
C ARG A 172 -17.43 -4.82 0.14
N LYS A 173 -18.41 -4.23 0.82
CA LYS A 173 -19.76 -4.78 0.91
C LYS A 173 -20.46 -4.78 -0.45
N ASP A 174 -20.36 -3.66 -1.18
CA ASP A 174 -21.01 -3.49 -2.48
C ASP A 174 -20.38 -4.38 -3.56
N ALA A 175 -19.07 -4.66 -3.45
CA ALA A 175 -18.36 -5.60 -4.32
C ALA A 175 -18.71 -7.07 -4.07
N GLY A 176 -19.53 -7.40 -3.06
CA GLY A 176 -19.96 -8.77 -2.78
C GLY A 176 -18.84 -9.70 -2.29
N VAL A 177 -17.72 -9.15 -1.81
CA VAL A 177 -16.53 -9.89 -1.38
C VAL A 177 -16.79 -10.72 -0.11
N VAL A 178 -17.94 -10.53 0.56
CA VAL A 178 -18.36 -11.35 1.70
C VAL A 178 -19.53 -12.22 1.26
N ASP A 179 -19.26 -13.44 0.83
CA ASP A 179 -20.28 -14.47 0.72
C ASP A 179 -20.57 -15.01 2.12
N GLU A 180 -21.63 -14.50 2.76
CA GLU A 180 -22.08 -14.95 4.08
C GLU A 180 -22.37 -16.45 4.14
N SER A 181 -22.59 -17.12 2.99
CA SER A 181 -22.81 -18.57 2.93
C SER A 181 -21.52 -19.39 2.92
N ALA A 182 -20.37 -18.75 2.74
CA ALA A 182 -19.04 -19.37 2.78
C ALA A 182 -18.41 -19.35 4.19
N PHE A 183 -19.07 -18.73 5.17
CA PHE A 183 -18.62 -18.68 6.56
C PHE A 183 -19.48 -19.59 7.43
N ASP A 184 -18.83 -20.40 8.29
CA ASP A 184 -19.52 -21.20 9.29
C ASP A 184 -20.17 -20.31 10.36
N GLU A 185 -21.29 -20.79 10.90
CA GLU A 185 -22.02 -20.11 11.98
C GLU A 185 -21.10 -19.94 13.21
N ILE A 186 -21.01 -18.71 13.73
CA ILE A 186 -20.12 -18.40 14.86
C ILE A 186 -20.70 -19.06 16.13
N GLU A 187 -20.13 -20.19 16.53
CA GLU A 187 -20.42 -20.80 17.84
C GLU A 187 -19.71 -20.03 18.95
N THR A 188 -20.43 -19.14 19.63
CA THR A 188 -19.98 -18.57 20.91
C THR A 188 -20.19 -19.56 22.04
N ASP A 189 -19.10 -20.13 22.56
CA ASP A 189 -19.11 -20.86 23.83
C ASP A 189 -19.54 -19.92 24.96
N GLN A 190 -20.73 -20.16 25.53
CA GLN A 190 -21.13 -19.53 26.80
C GLN A 190 -20.31 -20.15 27.92
N ALA A 191 -19.10 -19.64 28.14
CA ALA A 191 -18.37 -19.89 29.37
C ALA A 191 -19.24 -19.39 30.54
N SER A 192 -19.75 -20.34 31.31
CA SER A 192 -20.56 -20.17 32.51
C SER A 192 -19.94 -19.14 33.46
N VAL A 193 -20.66 -18.03 33.68
CA VAL A 193 -20.35 -17.05 34.72
C VAL A 193 -20.49 -17.75 36.08
N PRO A 194 -19.43 -17.86 36.90
CA PRO A 194 -19.58 -18.33 38.28
C PRO A 194 -20.42 -17.31 39.05
N GLN A 195 -21.51 -17.75 39.67
CA GLN A 195 -22.23 -16.95 40.65
C GLN A 195 -21.36 -16.82 41.91
N GLU A 196 -20.91 -15.61 42.22
CA GLU A 196 -20.35 -15.30 43.53
C GLU A 196 -21.49 -15.13 44.54
N GLU A 197 -21.38 -15.83 45.68
CA GLU A 197 -22.24 -15.76 46.87
C GLU A 197 -22.03 -14.46 47.68
#